data_AF-A0A357G7T5-F1
#
_entry.id   AF-A0A357G7T5-F1
#
_cell.length_a   1.000
_cell.length_b   1.000
_cell.length_c   1.000
_cell.angle_alpha   90.00
_cell.angle_beta   90.00
_cell.angle_gamma   90.00
#
_symmetry.space_group_name_H-M   'P 1'
#
loop_
_entity.id
_entity.type
_entity.pdbx_description
1 polymer ?
#
loop_
_entity_poly.entity_id
_entity_poly.type
_entity_poly.pdbx_seq_one_letter_code
_entity_poly.pdbx_strand_id
1 'polypeptide(L)'
;MEMDENKKEIELSPEETNKKKIKNLIALSILLGGLFAGSLFVDVVQLVRGNGFSQRMLDKADVFNSNGKTWVAFEDPIVKVQILTDDTCESCKPDEAILGLRREVPTMLTEKVDINSEQGKEMQKNLGIKAIPAFVFSKDIEATTLFEQAQSVFDKKNDSYVLNSAAVGLPVGKYTQAPTISESDAIIGSKDVKVKIVEFSDFQC
;
A
#
# COMPACT_ATOMS: atom_id res chain seq x y z
N MET A 1 71.69 -26.03 -10.43
CA MET A 1 72.06 -24.97 -9.47
C MET A 1 70.83 -24.13 -9.29
N GLU A 2 69.88 -24.49 -8.42
CA GLU A 2 69.98 -24.45 -6.94
C GLU A 2 70.50 -23.05 -6.51
N MET A 3 69.82 -22.25 -5.69
CA MET A 3 69.07 -22.58 -4.48
C MET A 3 67.96 -21.55 -4.17
N ASP A 4 66.90 -22.05 -3.55
CA ASP A 4 65.86 -21.35 -2.79
C ASP A 4 66.40 -20.35 -1.75
N GLU A 5 65.84 -19.13 -1.71
CA GLU A 5 65.89 -18.27 -0.51
C GLU A 5 64.61 -18.44 0.32
N ASN A 6 64.82 -19.31 1.30
CA ASN A 6 64.00 -19.76 2.41
C ASN A 6 63.21 -18.65 3.15
N LYS A 7 61.89 -18.80 3.12
CA LYS A 7 60.90 -18.15 3.98
C LYS A 7 61.16 -18.54 5.44
N LYS A 8 61.80 -17.65 6.21
CA LYS A 8 62.06 -17.83 7.64
C LYS A 8 60.75 -17.75 8.43
N GLU A 9 60.15 -18.90 8.74
CA GLU A 9 59.11 -18.99 9.76
C GLU A 9 59.75 -18.71 11.13
N ILE A 10 59.37 -17.58 11.73
CA ILE A 10 59.79 -17.20 13.07
C ILE A 10 58.86 -17.94 14.04
N GLU A 11 59.34 -19.03 14.62
CA GLU A 11 58.66 -19.71 15.73
C GLU A 11 58.65 -18.79 16.95
N LEU A 12 57.48 -18.24 17.29
CA LEU A 12 57.30 -17.43 18.50
C LEU A 12 57.45 -18.31 19.75
N SER A 13 58.20 -17.80 20.73
CA SER A 13 58.30 -18.40 22.07
C SER A 13 56.89 -18.62 22.69
N PRO A 14 56.66 -19.70 23.46
CA PRO A 14 55.39 -19.97 24.14
C PRO A 14 54.90 -18.78 24.99
N GLU A 15 55.84 -18.02 25.55
CA GLU A 15 55.55 -16.86 26.40
C GLU A 15 55.06 -15.64 25.58
N GLU A 16 55.62 -15.42 24.38
CA GLU A 16 55.21 -14.36 23.46
C GLU A 16 53.84 -14.66 22.82
N THR A 17 53.59 -15.94 22.52
CA THR A 17 52.31 -16.40 22.00
C THR A 17 51.18 -16.19 23.02
N ASN A 18 51.43 -16.46 24.30
CA ASN A 18 50.48 -16.20 25.38
C ASN A 18 50.23 -14.70 25.60
N LYS A 19 51.27 -13.86 25.56
CA LYS A 19 51.10 -12.39 25.62
C LYS A 19 50.27 -11.85 24.46
N LYS A 20 50.47 -12.36 23.24
CA LYS A 20 49.68 -11.98 22.04
C LYS A 20 48.21 -12.42 22.17
N LYS A 21 47.95 -13.63 22.67
CA LYS A 21 46.59 -14.12 22.96
C LYS A 21 45.88 -13.25 24.00
N ILE A 22 46.56 -12.89 25.09
CA ILE A 22 46.00 -12.02 26.12
C ILE A 22 45.68 -10.63 25.57
N LYS A 23 46.56 -10.02 24.77
CA LYS A 23 46.31 -8.72 24.12
C LYS A 23 45.10 -8.77 23.16
N ASN A 24 44.97 -9.85 22.40
CA ASN A 24 43.83 -10.04 21.50
C ASN A 24 42.52 -10.23 22.27
N LEU A 25 42.54 -10.96 23.39
CA LEU A 25 41.37 -11.11 24.27
C LEU A 25 40.97 -9.78 24.91
N ILE A 26 41.93 -8.97 25.36
CA ILE A 26 41.64 -7.63 25.89
C ILE A 26 41.04 -6.73 24.80
N ALA A 27 41.60 -6.74 23.59
CA ALA A 27 41.07 -5.96 22.47
C ALA A 27 39.65 -6.40 22.09
N LEU A 28 39.38 -7.71 22.10
CA LEU A 28 38.04 -8.26 21.84
C LEU A 28 37.04 -7.84 22.93
N SER A 29 37.44 -7.90 24.21
CA SER A 29 36.60 -7.45 25.33
C SER A 29 36.28 -5.96 25.26
N ILE A 30 37.24 -5.11 24.85
CA ILE A 30 37.01 -3.68 24.65
C ILE A 30 36.02 -3.44 23.49
N LEU A 31 36.17 -4.18 22.39
CA LEU A 31 35.25 -4.09 21.24
C LEU A 31 33.82 -4.52 21.62
N LEU A 32 33.68 -5.66 22.30
CA LEU A 32 32.39 -6.16 22.75
C LEU A 32 31.77 -5.25 23.81
N GLY A 33 32.57 -4.73 24.75
CA GLY A 33 32.11 -3.76 25.75
C GLY A 33 31.65 -2.44 25.13
N GLY A 34 32.38 -1.94 24.12
CA GLY A 34 32.00 -0.75 23.36
C GLY A 34 30.72 -0.95 22.55
N LEU A 35 30.59 -2.09 21.87
CA LEU A 35 29.37 -2.44 21.13
C LEU A 35 28.16 -2.59 22.06
N PHE A 36 28.35 -3.22 23.22
CA PHE A 36 27.31 -3.40 24.22
C PHE A 36 26.86 -2.08 24.85
N ALA A 37 27.81 -1.24 25.28
CA ALA A 37 27.51 0.09 25.81
C ALA A 37 26.86 1.01 24.75
N GLY A 38 27.31 0.92 23.49
CA GLY A 38 26.71 1.63 22.37
C GLY A 38 25.26 1.18 22.10
N SER A 39 24.99 -0.12 22.10
CA SER A 39 23.64 -0.68 21.96
C SER A 39 22.72 -0.19 23.07
N LEU A 40 23.17 -0.30 24.33
CA LEU A 40 22.39 0.18 25.48
C LEU A 40 22.12 1.69 25.42
N PHE A 41 23.07 2.48 24.92
CA PHE A 41 22.86 3.92 24.75
C PHE A 41 21.78 4.23 23.71
N VAL A 42 21.74 3.50 22.59
CA VAL A 42 20.67 3.63 21.58
C VAL A 42 19.31 3.31 22.20
N ASP A 43 19.22 2.22 22.97
CA ASP A 43 17.99 1.79 23.62
C ASP A 43 17.51 2.80 24.69
N VAL A 44 18.44 3.31 25.51
CA VAL A 44 18.14 4.32 26.55
C VAL A 44 17.73 5.65 25.92
N VAL A 45 18.37 6.09 24.84
CA VAL A 45 17.99 7.33 24.14
C VAL A 45 16.60 7.19 23.51
N GLN A 46 16.24 6.03 22.97
CA GLN A 46 14.89 5.79 22.47
C GLN A 46 13.85 5.81 23.59
N LEU A 47 14.18 5.23 24.75
CA LEU A 47 13.29 5.19 25.93
C LEU A 47 13.10 6.59 26.56
N VAL A 48 14.16 7.39 26.67
CA VAL A 48 14.12 8.77 27.21
C VAL A 48 13.37 9.72 26.29
N ARG A 49 13.39 9.50 24.98
CA ARG A 49 12.63 10.32 24.01
C ARG A 49 11.12 10.11 24.08
N GLY A 50 10.61 9.15 24.86
CA GLY A 50 9.17 8.93 25.07
C GLY A 50 8.40 8.55 23.80
N ASN A 51 9.10 8.17 22.74
CA ASN A 51 8.51 7.82 21.45
C ASN A 51 8.23 6.31 21.42
N GLY A 52 7.12 5.91 22.03
CA GLY A 52 6.66 4.52 21.97
C GLY A 52 5.38 4.29 22.77
N PHE A 53 4.44 3.54 22.21
CA PHE A 53 3.26 3.09 22.92
C PHE A 53 3.55 1.75 23.61
N SER A 54 3.27 1.64 24.91
CA SER A 54 3.40 0.35 25.59
C SER A 54 2.29 -0.60 25.15
N GLN A 55 2.62 -1.87 24.90
CA GLN A 55 1.63 -2.90 24.53
C GLN A 55 0.45 -2.96 25.52
N ARG A 56 0.72 -2.90 26.83
CA ARG A 56 -0.32 -2.87 27.87
C ARG A 56 -1.35 -1.74 27.76
N MET A 57 -0.95 -0.61 27.16
CA MET A 57 -1.87 0.51 26.92
C MET A 57 -2.66 0.28 25.63
N LEU A 58 -2.01 -0.24 24.58
CA LEU A 58 -2.67 -0.61 23.33
C LEU A 58 -3.72 -1.71 23.53
N ASP A 59 -3.45 -2.66 24.44
CA ASP A 59 -4.38 -3.76 24.76
C ASP A 59 -5.61 -3.33 25.59
N LYS A 60 -5.59 -2.13 26.17
CA LYS A 60 -6.60 -1.68 27.14
C LYS A 60 -7.36 -0.42 26.74
N ALA A 61 -6.79 0.40 25.88
CA ALA A 61 -7.33 1.71 25.53
C ALA A 61 -7.71 1.75 24.05
N ASP A 62 -9.00 1.72 23.77
CA ASP A 62 -9.52 1.83 22.41
C ASP A 62 -9.39 3.26 21.86
N VAL A 63 -9.33 4.26 22.73
CA VAL A 63 -9.16 5.67 22.35
C VAL A 63 -8.17 6.35 23.28
N PHE A 64 -7.13 6.96 22.72
CA PHE A 64 -6.15 7.73 23.49
C PHE A 64 -5.55 8.89 22.69
N ASN A 65 -5.06 9.91 23.39
CA ASN A 65 -4.43 11.08 22.77
C ASN A 65 -2.90 10.99 22.86
N SER A 66 -2.20 11.27 21.76
CA SER A 66 -0.74 11.33 21.71
C SER A 66 -0.26 12.25 20.60
N ASN A 67 0.76 13.07 20.89
CA ASN A 67 1.33 14.05 19.96
C ASN A 67 0.28 14.97 19.29
N GLY A 68 -0.74 15.37 20.06
CA GLY A 68 -1.83 16.23 19.56
C GLY A 68 -2.82 15.52 18.62
N LYS A 69 -2.77 14.18 18.51
CA LYS A 69 -3.69 13.37 17.71
C LYS A 69 -4.47 12.41 18.60
N THR A 70 -5.70 12.11 18.21
CA THR A 70 -6.52 11.04 18.79
C THR A 70 -6.31 9.76 17.99
N TRP A 71 -5.90 8.71 18.68
CA TRP A 71 -5.75 7.36 18.13
C TRP A 71 -6.97 6.56 18.52
N VAL A 72 -7.51 5.82 17.57
CA VAL A 72 -8.69 4.96 17.73
C VAL A 72 -8.31 3.56 17.27
N ALA A 73 -8.55 2.56 18.10
CA ALA A 73 -8.40 1.17 17.75
C ALA A 73 -9.55 0.73 16.83
N PHE A 74 -9.21 -0.01 15.79
CA PHE A 74 -10.16 -0.66 14.89
C PHE A 74 -9.84 -2.16 14.86
N GLU A 75 -10.88 -2.99 14.80
CA GLU A 75 -10.75 -4.42 14.62
C GLU A 75 -10.40 -4.77 13.16
N ASP A 76 -10.97 -4.03 12.23
CA ASP A 76 -10.69 -4.16 10.80
C ASP A 76 -9.23 -3.78 10.49
N PRO A 77 -8.55 -4.51 9.58
CA PRO A 77 -7.19 -4.16 9.17
C PRO A 77 -7.15 -2.86 8.36
N ILE A 78 -5.94 -2.35 8.15
CA ILE A 78 -5.71 -1.28 7.20
C ILE A 78 -5.96 -1.81 5.78
N VAL A 79 -6.88 -1.17 5.05
CA VAL A 79 -7.19 -1.52 3.66
C VAL A 79 -6.62 -0.47 2.72
N LYS A 80 -5.77 -0.89 1.78
CA LYS A 80 -5.23 0.03 0.76
C LYS A 80 -6.24 0.17 -0.37
N VAL A 81 -6.52 1.40 -0.77
CA VAL A 81 -7.47 1.72 -1.84
C VAL A 81 -6.78 2.59 -2.88
N GLN A 82 -6.54 2.03 -4.05
CA GLN A 82 -6.03 2.76 -5.20
C GLN A 82 -7.19 3.28 -6.02
N ILE A 83 -7.15 4.57 -6.35
CA ILE A 83 -8.23 5.28 -7.00
C ILE A 83 -7.75 5.75 -8.36
N LEU A 84 -8.19 5.08 -9.42
CA LEU A 84 -7.89 5.49 -10.78
C LEU A 84 -8.79 6.68 -11.13
N THR A 85 -8.17 7.83 -11.42
CA THR A 85 -8.86 9.10 -11.67
C THR A 85 -8.15 9.89 -12.77
N ASP A 86 -8.73 11.01 -13.18
CA ASP A 86 -8.16 11.98 -14.12
C ASP A 86 -8.29 13.37 -13.49
N ASP A 87 -7.18 14.01 -13.13
CA ASP A 87 -7.19 15.31 -12.44
C ASP A 87 -7.69 16.45 -13.34
N THR A 88 -7.77 16.23 -14.66
CA THR A 88 -8.34 17.19 -15.61
C THR A 88 -9.86 17.08 -15.75
N CYS A 89 -10.47 16.07 -15.12
CA CYS A 89 -11.88 15.73 -15.23
C CYS A 89 -12.63 16.07 -13.93
N GLU A 90 -13.46 17.11 -13.96
CA GLU A 90 -14.23 17.55 -12.77
C GLU A 90 -15.17 16.46 -12.26
N SER A 91 -15.85 15.76 -13.16
CA SER A 91 -16.76 14.65 -12.82
C SER A 91 -16.03 13.40 -12.32
N CYS A 92 -14.69 13.35 -12.44
CA CYS A 92 -13.87 12.24 -11.98
C CYS A 92 -13.37 12.42 -10.54
N LYS A 93 -13.64 13.57 -9.90
CA LYS A 93 -13.18 13.86 -8.53
C LYS A 93 -13.74 12.83 -7.54
N PRO A 94 -12.89 12.10 -6.81
CA PRO A 94 -13.34 11.01 -5.95
C PRO A 94 -13.74 11.46 -4.54
N ASP A 95 -13.68 12.75 -4.21
CA ASP A 95 -13.73 13.25 -2.83
C ASP A 95 -15.03 12.86 -2.08
N GLU A 96 -16.19 12.96 -2.74
CA GLU A 96 -17.47 12.53 -2.16
C GLU A 96 -17.54 11.03 -1.94
N ALA A 97 -17.09 10.25 -2.93
CA ALA A 97 -17.05 8.80 -2.85
C ALA A 97 -16.09 8.33 -1.75
N ILE A 98 -14.92 8.97 -1.61
CA ILE A 98 -13.95 8.71 -0.52
C ILE A 98 -14.60 9.02 0.83
N LEU A 99 -15.35 10.12 0.95
CA LEU A 99 -16.02 10.46 2.19
C LEU A 99 -17.07 9.40 2.58
N GLY A 100 -17.84 8.90 1.61
CA GLY A 100 -18.77 7.79 1.82
C GLY A 100 -18.04 6.52 2.25
N LEU A 101 -17.00 6.13 1.50
CA LEU A 101 -16.22 4.92 1.79
C LEU A 101 -15.52 4.98 3.14
N ARG A 102 -15.04 6.15 3.61
CA ARG A 102 -14.44 6.29 4.94
C ARG A 102 -15.42 6.06 6.10
N ARG A 103 -16.72 6.18 5.86
CA ARG A 103 -17.74 5.86 6.88
C ARG A 103 -17.88 4.34 7.05
N GLU A 104 -17.76 3.61 5.95
CA GLU A 104 -17.87 2.15 5.93
C GLU A 104 -16.53 1.46 6.25
N VAL A 105 -15.40 2.03 5.79
CA VAL A 105 -14.04 1.53 6.00
C VAL A 105 -13.16 2.65 6.55
N PRO A 106 -13.24 2.95 7.86
CA PRO A 106 -12.49 4.04 8.47
C PRO A 106 -10.97 3.82 8.45
N THR A 107 -10.53 2.57 8.30
CA THR A 107 -9.11 2.17 8.21
C THR A 107 -8.52 2.27 6.81
N MET A 108 -9.28 2.79 5.83
CA MET A 108 -8.82 2.85 4.45
C MET A 108 -7.68 3.86 4.26
N LEU A 109 -6.64 3.45 3.52
CA LEU A 109 -5.57 4.31 3.05
C LEU A 109 -5.71 4.50 1.53
N THR A 110 -6.02 5.74 1.13
CA THR A 110 -6.29 6.08 -0.27
C THR A 110 -5.03 6.57 -0.99
N GLU A 111 -4.81 6.07 -2.20
CA GLU A 111 -3.80 6.56 -3.13
C GLU A 111 -4.47 6.89 -4.47
N LYS A 112 -4.27 8.11 -4.98
CA LYS A 112 -4.79 8.51 -6.30
C LYS A 112 -3.78 8.13 -7.37
N VAL A 113 -4.26 7.53 -8.45
CA VAL A 113 -3.48 7.14 -9.63
C VAL A 113 -4.08 7.83 -10.84
N ASP A 114 -3.29 8.66 -11.54
CA ASP A 114 -3.73 9.33 -12.77
C ASP A 114 -3.79 8.30 -13.92
N ILE A 115 -4.94 8.21 -14.59
CA ILE A 115 -5.15 7.35 -15.76
C ILE A 115 -4.19 7.62 -16.93
N ASN A 116 -3.66 8.83 -17.03
CA ASN A 116 -2.72 9.22 -18.07
C ASN A 116 -1.27 8.80 -17.77
N SER A 117 -0.98 8.47 -16.50
CA SER A 117 0.32 7.96 -16.06
C SER A 117 0.57 6.54 -16.57
N GLU A 118 1.84 6.11 -16.59
CA GLU A 118 2.20 4.73 -16.98
C GLU A 118 1.53 3.71 -16.04
N GLN A 119 1.61 3.96 -14.73
CA GLN A 119 0.97 3.14 -13.69
C GLN A 119 -0.56 3.06 -13.89
N GLY A 120 -1.20 4.19 -14.19
CA GLY A 120 -2.65 4.22 -14.41
C GLY A 120 -3.11 3.45 -15.65
N LYS A 121 -2.37 3.57 -16.76
CA LYS A 121 -2.64 2.81 -17.99
C LYS A 121 -2.47 1.31 -17.79
N GLU A 122 -1.42 0.91 -17.07
CA GLU A 122 -1.19 -0.49 -16.71
C GLU A 122 -2.32 -1.01 -15.82
N MET A 123 -2.67 -0.27 -14.77
CA MET A 123 -3.77 -0.60 -13.87
C MET A 123 -5.09 -0.77 -14.61
N GLN A 124 -5.43 0.19 -15.47
CA GLN A 124 -6.65 0.17 -16.29
C GLN A 124 -6.73 -1.12 -17.12
N LYS A 125 -5.63 -1.47 -17.81
CA LYS A 125 -5.56 -2.64 -18.68
C LYS A 125 -5.63 -3.94 -17.90
N ASN A 126 -4.85 -4.07 -16.83
CA ASN A 126 -4.74 -5.30 -16.04
C ASN A 126 -6.04 -5.65 -15.30
N LEU A 127 -6.75 -4.62 -14.82
CA LEU A 127 -7.99 -4.80 -14.06
C LEU A 127 -9.25 -4.70 -14.94
N GLY A 128 -9.11 -4.27 -16.20
CA GLY A 128 -10.22 -4.10 -17.14
C GLY A 128 -11.17 -2.97 -16.75
N ILE A 129 -10.63 -1.86 -16.22
CA ILE A 129 -11.43 -0.72 -15.74
C ILE A 129 -11.99 0.05 -16.93
N LYS A 130 -13.33 0.10 -17.01
CA LYS A 130 -14.06 0.74 -18.12
C LYS A 130 -14.53 2.16 -17.83
N ALA A 131 -14.55 2.56 -16.57
CA ALA A 131 -15.07 3.83 -16.10
C ALA A 131 -14.23 4.34 -14.92
N ILE A 132 -14.07 5.66 -14.83
CA ILE A 132 -13.42 6.34 -13.72
C ILE A 132 -14.37 7.38 -13.10
N PRO A 133 -14.26 7.68 -11.79
CA PRO A 133 -13.27 7.15 -10.86
C PRO A 133 -13.52 5.67 -10.51
N ALA A 134 -12.44 4.89 -10.44
CA ALA A 134 -12.50 3.48 -10.09
C ALA A 134 -11.77 3.22 -8.79
N PHE A 135 -12.36 2.42 -7.91
CA PHE A 135 -11.83 2.13 -6.58
C PHE A 135 -11.39 0.68 -6.53
N VAL A 136 -10.10 0.48 -6.28
CA VAL A 136 -9.44 -0.82 -6.24
C VAL A 136 -8.90 -1.06 -4.84
N PHE A 137 -9.49 -2.05 -4.17
CA PHE A 137 -9.17 -2.42 -2.80
C PHE A 137 -8.14 -3.55 -2.78
N SER A 138 -7.22 -3.50 -1.81
CA SER A 138 -6.34 -4.63 -1.52
C SER A 138 -7.13 -5.82 -0.98
N LYS A 139 -6.50 -7.00 -1.02
CA LYS A 139 -7.06 -8.23 -0.46
C LYS A 139 -7.51 -8.10 1.01
N ASP A 140 -6.91 -7.19 1.78
CA ASP A 140 -7.23 -6.97 3.19
C ASP A 140 -8.71 -6.61 3.40
N ILE A 141 -9.42 -6.14 2.36
CA ILE A 141 -10.86 -5.91 2.42
C ILE A 141 -11.64 -7.19 2.77
N GLU A 142 -11.14 -8.38 2.40
CA GLU A 142 -11.74 -9.68 2.71
C GLU A 142 -11.93 -9.91 4.22
N ALA A 143 -11.15 -9.24 5.05
CA ALA A 143 -11.20 -9.33 6.51
C ALA A 143 -11.95 -8.17 7.18
N THR A 144 -12.69 -7.38 6.41
CA THR A 144 -13.53 -6.29 6.93
C THR A 144 -15.00 -6.67 6.95
N THR A 145 -15.73 -6.09 7.90
CA THR A 145 -17.18 -6.28 8.02
C THR A 145 -17.93 -5.85 6.74
N LEU A 146 -17.44 -4.82 6.05
CA LEU A 146 -18.04 -4.36 4.78
C LEU A 146 -18.05 -5.47 3.72
N PHE A 147 -16.95 -6.21 3.58
CA PHE A 147 -16.85 -7.24 2.56
C PHE A 147 -17.78 -8.42 2.83
N GLU A 148 -17.91 -8.82 4.10
CA GLU A 148 -18.88 -9.85 4.49
C GLU A 148 -20.31 -9.50 4.07
N GLN A 149 -20.69 -8.23 4.15
CA GLN A 149 -22.04 -7.75 3.84
C GLN A 149 -22.25 -7.43 2.36
N ALA A 150 -21.20 -6.93 1.68
CA ALA A 150 -21.30 -6.32 0.36
C ALA A 150 -20.40 -6.98 -0.68
N GLN A 151 -19.97 -8.23 -0.47
CA GLN A 151 -19.10 -8.96 -1.41
C GLN A 151 -19.59 -8.90 -2.87
N SER A 152 -20.91 -8.92 -3.09
CA SER A 152 -21.52 -8.93 -4.43
C SER A 152 -21.23 -7.69 -5.28
N VAL A 153 -20.83 -6.57 -4.66
CA VAL A 153 -20.46 -5.35 -5.40
C VAL A 153 -18.96 -5.26 -5.69
N PHE A 154 -18.17 -6.26 -5.31
CA PHE A 154 -16.75 -6.31 -5.57
C PHE A 154 -16.40 -7.38 -6.63
N ASP A 155 -15.80 -6.93 -7.72
CA ASP A 155 -15.24 -7.82 -8.72
C ASP A 155 -13.80 -8.19 -8.34
N LYS A 156 -13.57 -9.47 -8.06
CA LYS A 156 -12.20 -9.97 -7.82
C LYS A 156 -11.39 -9.94 -9.12
N LYS A 157 -10.24 -9.26 -9.09
CA LYS A 157 -9.25 -9.19 -10.17
C LYS A 157 -7.88 -9.51 -9.58
N ASN A 158 -7.42 -10.75 -9.77
CA ASN A 158 -6.20 -11.28 -9.14
C ASN A 158 -6.31 -11.20 -7.60
N ASP A 159 -5.36 -10.49 -6.96
CA ASP A 159 -5.31 -10.24 -5.52
C ASP A 159 -5.93 -8.90 -5.10
N SER A 160 -6.71 -8.27 -5.99
CA SER A 160 -7.39 -6.99 -5.74
C SER A 160 -8.89 -7.10 -6.01
N TYR A 161 -9.64 -6.16 -5.44
CA TYR A 161 -11.09 -6.07 -5.56
C TYR A 161 -11.51 -4.74 -6.16
N VAL A 162 -12.18 -4.77 -7.32
CA VAL A 162 -12.68 -3.56 -7.97
C VAL A 162 -14.12 -3.34 -7.54
N LEU A 163 -14.42 -2.18 -6.96
CA LEU A 163 -15.78 -1.83 -6.60
C LEU A 163 -16.60 -1.54 -7.86
N ASN A 164 -17.77 -2.17 -7.97
CA ASN A 164 -18.74 -1.85 -8.99
C ASN A 164 -19.46 -0.55 -8.61
N SER A 165 -18.87 0.58 -9.00
CA SER A 165 -19.39 1.93 -8.74
C SER A 165 -20.85 2.10 -9.15
N ALA A 166 -21.30 1.47 -10.24
CA ALA A 166 -22.69 1.57 -10.69
C ALA A 166 -23.67 0.84 -9.75
N ALA A 167 -23.27 -0.34 -9.23
CA ALA A 167 -24.09 -1.11 -8.30
C ALA A 167 -24.33 -0.39 -6.97
N VAL A 168 -23.40 0.48 -6.57
CA VAL A 168 -23.49 1.29 -5.33
C VAL A 168 -23.91 2.75 -5.59
N GLY A 169 -24.33 3.08 -6.81
CA GLY A 169 -24.84 4.42 -7.15
C GLY A 169 -23.79 5.54 -7.18
N LEU A 170 -22.51 5.20 -7.30
CA LEU A 170 -21.45 6.19 -7.48
C LEU A 170 -21.46 6.73 -8.93
N PRO A 171 -21.32 8.05 -9.12
CA PRO A 171 -21.36 8.66 -10.44
C PRO A 171 -20.16 8.21 -11.28
N VAL A 172 -20.40 7.99 -12.58
CA VAL A 172 -19.33 7.75 -13.56
C VAL A 172 -18.89 9.10 -14.12
N GLY A 173 -17.61 9.43 -13.95
CA GLY A 173 -17.03 10.66 -14.47
C GLY A 173 -16.68 10.56 -15.95
N LYS A 174 -15.93 9.51 -16.33
CA LYS A 174 -15.45 9.30 -17.69
C LYS A 174 -15.32 7.81 -18.01
N TYR A 175 -15.73 7.44 -19.23
CA TYR A 175 -15.47 6.10 -19.75
C TYR A 175 -14.09 6.04 -20.38
N THR A 176 -13.36 4.97 -20.10
CA THR A 176 -11.97 4.79 -20.52
C THR A 176 -11.85 4.15 -21.90
N GLN A 177 -12.96 3.56 -22.37
CA GLN A 177 -13.08 2.93 -23.69
C GLN A 177 -14.49 3.19 -24.24
N ALA A 178 -14.58 3.40 -25.55
CA ALA A 178 -15.86 3.42 -26.21
C ALA A 178 -16.49 2.01 -26.21
N PRO A 179 -17.82 1.90 -26.09
CA PRO A 179 -18.49 0.63 -26.36
C PRO A 179 -18.20 0.17 -27.79
N THR A 180 -17.90 -1.11 -27.95
CA THR A 180 -17.67 -1.74 -29.25
C THR A 180 -18.78 -2.74 -29.51
N ILE A 181 -19.27 -2.78 -30.76
CA ILE A 181 -20.31 -3.71 -31.19
C ILE A 181 -19.61 -4.93 -31.80
N SER A 182 -19.89 -6.12 -31.27
CA SER A 182 -19.40 -7.41 -31.76
C SER A 182 -20.43 -8.08 -32.68
N GLU A 183 -19.99 -9.02 -33.52
CA GLU A 183 -20.90 -9.78 -34.40
C GLU A 183 -21.87 -10.69 -33.64
N SER A 184 -21.54 -11.02 -32.39
CA SER A 184 -22.38 -11.81 -31.49
C SER A 184 -23.46 -10.99 -30.76
N ASP A 185 -23.41 -9.66 -30.84
CA ASP A 185 -24.41 -8.82 -30.18
C ASP A 185 -25.75 -8.89 -30.93
N ALA A 186 -26.84 -8.83 -30.17
CA ALA A 186 -28.18 -8.80 -30.74
C ALA A 186 -28.39 -7.50 -31.52
N ILE A 187 -28.34 -7.59 -32.84
CA ILE A 187 -28.60 -6.46 -33.74
C ILE A 187 -30.08 -6.45 -34.09
N ILE A 188 -30.77 -5.38 -33.71
CA ILE A 188 -32.15 -5.10 -34.14
C ILE A 188 -32.08 -4.01 -35.20
N GLY A 189 -32.32 -4.38 -36.47
CA GLY A 189 -32.32 -3.46 -37.61
C GLY A 189 -31.09 -3.59 -38.53
N SER A 190 -30.93 -2.65 -39.46
CA SER A 190 -29.81 -2.64 -40.40
C SER A 190 -28.56 -2.04 -39.77
N LYS A 191 -27.38 -2.66 -39.99
CA LYS A 191 -26.07 -2.15 -39.56
C LYS A 191 -25.76 -0.77 -40.17
N ASP A 192 -26.32 -0.46 -41.34
CA ASP A 192 -26.05 0.77 -42.10
C ASP A 192 -27.12 1.86 -41.90
N VAL A 193 -27.99 1.71 -40.89
CA VAL A 193 -29.06 2.69 -40.65
C VAL A 193 -28.47 3.99 -40.13
N LYS A 194 -28.87 5.13 -40.72
CA LYS A 194 -28.51 6.45 -40.18
C LYS A 194 -29.19 6.65 -38.84
N VAL A 195 -28.42 6.61 -37.76
CA VAL A 195 -28.90 6.89 -36.41
C VAL A 195 -28.98 8.41 -36.23
N LYS A 196 -30.13 8.90 -35.72
CA LYS A 196 -30.28 10.29 -35.26
C LYS A 196 -30.29 10.29 -33.74
N ILE A 197 -29.23 10.82 -33.13
CA ILE A 197 -29.17 11.05 -31.68
C ILE A 197 -29.90 12.36 -31.40
N VAL A 198 -30.89 12.31 -30.52
CA VAL A 198 -31.58 13.49 -29.99
C VAL A 198 -31.28 13.55 -28.51
N GLU A 199 -30.45 14.52 -28.11
CA GLU A 199 -30.12 14.79 -26.72
C GLU A 199 -31.11 15.82 -26.16
N PHE A 200 -31.68 15.51 -24.99
CA PHE A 200 -32.43 16.47 -24.19
C PHE A 200 -31.55 16.84 -22.99
N SER A 201 -30.87 17.98 -23.09
CA SER A 201 -29.89 18.44 -22.10
C SER A 201 -30.50 19.31 -21.00
N ASP A 202 -31.79 19.66 -21.11
CA ASP A 202 -32.47 20.51 -20.14
C ASP A 202 -33.91 20.03 -19.93
N PHE A 203 -34.19 19.58 -18.70
CA PHE A 203 -35.53 19.28 -18.22
C PHE A 203 -35.94 20.41 -17.26
N GLN A 204 -36.14 21.62 -17.77
CA GLN A 204 -36.73 22.68 -16.96
C GLN A 204 -38.18 22.29 -16.64
N CYS A 205 -38.42 22.01 -15.36
CA CYS A 205 -39.74 22.05 -14.74
C CYS A 205 -39.91 23.39 -14.02
#